data_AF-U4V7A2-F1
#
_entry.id   AF-U4V7A2-F1
#
_cell.length_a   1.000
_cell.length_b   1.000
_cell.length_c   1.000
_cell.angle_alpha   90.00
_cell.angle_beta   90.00
_cell.angle_gamma   90.00
#
_symmetry.space_group_name_H-M   'P 1'
#
loop_
_entity.id
_entity.type
_entity.pdbx_description
1 polymer ?
#
loop_
_entity_poly.entity_id
_entity_poly.type
_entity_poly.pdbx_seq_one_letter_code
_entity_poly.pdbx_strand_id
1 'polypeptide(L)'
;AQMIMPAGTINLLVHIDRPLSVAAHLEAMSIAAEARTAAIMELGLDVGGRVSTGTGTDCIAVSAPPGERGGDGGASYAGLHTDIGAALGGAVYDAVSEGGRLWMKERGF
;
A
#
# COMPACT_ATOMS: atom_id res chain seq x y z
N ALA A 1 17.49 22.29 -13.84
CA ALA A 1 17.11 21.27 -14.83
C ALA A 1 16.05 20.40 -14.21
N GLN A 2 14.94 20.12 -14.91
CA GLN A 2 13.90 19.26 -14.37
C GLN A 2 14.46 17.84 -14.28
N MET A 3 14.68 17.35 -13.05
CA MET A 3 15.07 15.97 -12.83
C MET A 3 13.91 15.09 -13.31
N ILE A 4 14.12 14.41 -14.44
CA ILE A 4 13.21 13.36 -14.89
C ILE A 4 13.46 12.19 -13.94
N MET A 5 12.46 11.85 -13.12
CA MET A 5 12.55 10.66 -12.28
C MET A 5 12.89 9.44 -13.15
N PRO A 6 13.84 8.60 -12.74
CA PRO A 6 14.05 7.31 -13.37
C PRO A 6 12.72 6.53 -13.39
N ALA A 7 12.44 5.81 -14.47
CA ALA A 7 11.26 4.97 -14.53
C ALA A 7 11.23 3.99 -13.33
N GLY A 8 10.11 3.96 -12.62
CA GLY A 8 9.88 3.15 -11.44
C GLY A 8 8.40 2.90 -11.23
N THR A 9 8.07 1.79 -10.58
CA THR A 9 6.70 1.38 -10.24
C THR A 9 6.69 0.71 -8.87
N ILE A 10 5.65 0.96 -8.07
CA ILE A 10 5.41 0.25 -6.82
C ILE A 10 4.29 -0.76 -7.07
N ASN A 11 4.64 -2.04 -6.98
CA ASN A 11 3.66 -3.13 -7.03
C ASN A 11 3.55 -3.74 -5.64
N LEU A 12 2.38 -3.59 -5.03
CA LEU A 12 2.11 -4.02 -3.67
C LEU A 12 1.10 -5.16 -3.68
N LEU A 13 1.46 -6.29 -3.08
CA LEU A 13 0.54 -7.36 -2.72
C LEU A 13 0.35 -7.35 -1.21
N VAL A 14 -0.89 -7.26 -0.79
CA VAL A 14 -1.31 -7.45 0.59
C VAL A 14 -2.01 -8.80 0.68
N HIS A 15 -1.59 -9.63 1.64
CA HIS A 15 -2.30 -10.84 2.00
C HIS A 15 -2.85 -10.72 3.43
N ILE A 16 -4.16 -10.86 3.56
CA ILE A 16 -4.88 -10.85 4.84
C ILE A 16 -5.32 -12.29 5.11
N ASP A 17 -5.06 -12.78 6.31
CA ASP A 17 -5.27 -14.16 6.73
C ASP A 17 -6.73 -14.48 7.12
N ARG A 18 -7.63 -13.49 6.98
CA ARG A 18 -9.05 -13.58 7.33
C ARG A 18 -9.92 -13.27 6.12
N PRO A 19 -11.08 -13.94 5.94
CA PRO A 19 -11.99 -13.58 4.87
C PRO A 19 -12.50 -12.16 5.06
N LEU A 20 -12.74 -11.46 3.96
CA LEU A 20 -13.21 -10.07 3.97
C LEU A 20 -14.48 -9.94 3.13
N SER A 21 -15.41 -9.11 3.60
CA SER A 21 -16.51 -8.63 2.76
C SER A 21 -15.97 -7.77 1.60
N VAL A 22 -16.82 -7.45 0.62
CA VAL A 22 -16.46 -6.48 -0.42
C VAL A 22 -16.15 -5.10 0.19
N ALA A 23 -16.93 -4.68 1.19
CA ALA A 23 -16.71 -3.40 1.87
C ALA A 23 -15.35 -3.37 2.60
N ALA A 24 -15.02 -4.46 3.31
CA ALA A 24 -13.72 -4.57 3.98
C ALA A 24 -12.54 -4.64 2.99
N HIS A 25 -12.71 -5.25 1.81
CA HIS A 25 -11.69 -5.18 0.75
C HIS A 25 -11.45 -3.73 0.27
N LEU A 26 -12.53 -2.94 0.12
CA LEU A 26 -12.40 -1.53 -0.27
C LEU A 26 -11.67 -0.72 0.79
N GLU A 27 -12.05 -0.89 2.07
CA GLU A 27 -11.36 -0.24 3.19
C GLU A 27 -9.88 -0.64 3.26
N ALA A 28 -9.58 -1.94 3.13
CA ALA A 28 -8.21 -2.44 3.10
C ALA A 28 -7.41 -1.85 1.93
N MET A 29 -7.97 -1.80 0.72
CA MET A 29 -7.31 -1.21 -0.43
C MET A 29 -7.03 0.28 -0.23
N SER A 30 -7.97 1.03 0.36
CA SER A 30 -7.78 2.45 0.70
C SER A 30 -6.65 2.66 1.71
N ILE A 31 -6.60 1.84 2.77
CA ILE A 31 -5.53 1.90 3.78
C ILE A 31 -4.17 1.53 3.19
N ALA A 32 -4.11 0.50 2.34
CA ALA A 32 -2.88 0.13 1.66
C ALA A 32 -2.35 1.27 0.77
N ALA A 33 -3.25 1.98 0.07
CA ALA A 33 -2.89 3.14 -0.73
C ALA A 33 -2.38 4.31 0.13
N GLU A 34 -3.06 4.60 1.24
CA GLU A 34 -2.67 5.61 2.22
C GLU A 34 -1.28 5.32 2.82
N ALA A 35 -1.08 4.10 3.31
CA ALA A 35 0.18 3.69 3.94
C ALA A 35 1.36 3.72 2.96
N ARG A 36 1.17 3.23 1.72
CA ARG A 36 2.19 3.34 0.66
C ARG A 36 2.50 4.82 0.39
N THR A 37 1.48 5.66 0.25
CA THR A 37 1.68 7.08 -0.03
C THR A 37 2.44 7.78 1.11
N ALA A 38 2.09 7.52 2.37
CA ALA A 38 2.82 8.04 3.52
C ALA A 38 4.31 7.64 3.49
N ALA A 39 4.61 6.36 3.28
CA ALA A 39 5.98 5.86 3.16
C ALA A 39 6.78 6.58 2.05
N ILE A 40 6.19 6.75 0.86
CA ILE A 40 6.85 7.43 -0.25
C ILE A 40 7.07 8.92 0.02
N MET A 41 6.11 9.59 0.66
CA MET A 41 6.25 10.99 1.04
C MET A 41 7.39 11.18 2.04
N GLU A 42 7.52 10.27 3.01
CA GLU A 42 8.57 10.32 4.04
C GLU A 42 9.97 9.96 3.52
N LEU A 43 10.06 9.13 2.47
CA LEU A 43 11.32 8.91 1.74
C LEU A 43 11.83 10.16 1.02
N GLY A 44 11.02 11.22 0.92
CA GLY A 44 11.44 12.50 0.36
C GLY A 44 11.65 12.46 -1.16
N LEU A 45 11.00 11.53 -1.85
CA LEU A 45 11.07 11.41 -3.30
C LEU A 45 10.47 12.67 -3.95
N ASP A 46 11.30 13.44 -4.66
CA ASP A 46 10.88 14.64 -5.37
C ASP A 46 10.73 14.37 -6.88
N VAL A 47 9.57 14.76 -7.42
CA VAL A 47 9.26 14.67 -8.85
C VAL A 47 8.93 16.07 -9.37
N GLY A 48 9.92 16.73 -9.96
CA GLY A 48 9.72 18.04 -10.56
C GLY A 48 9.44 19.16 -9.55
N GLY A 49 10.06 19.10 -8.37
CA GLY A 49 9.93 20.06 -7.28
C GLY A 49 8.71 19.82 -6.37
N ARG A 50 8.13 18.62 -6.41
CA ARG A 50 6.94 18.24 -5.65
C ARG A 50 7.13 16.88 -5.00
N VAL A 51 6.61 16.77 -3.79
CA VAL A 51 6.57 15.50 -3.03
C VAL A 51 5.79 14.46 -3.83
N SER A 52 6.38 13.28 -4.01
CA SER A 52 5.71 12.15 -4.63
C SER A 52 4.76 11.45 -3.67
N THR A 53 3.62 10.99 -4.19
CA THR A 53 2.66 10.16 -3.46
C THR A 53 2.72 8.68 -3.84
N GLY A 54 3.63 8.33 -4.76
CA GLY A 54 3.77 7.03 -5.38
C GLY A 54 4.63 7.12 -6.65
N THR A 55 4.33 6.31 -7.65
CA THR A 55 4.81 6.45 -9.02
C THR A 55 3.65 6.65 -10.00
N GLY A 56 3.94 6.85 -11.29
CA GLY A 56 2.91 6.99 -12.32
C GLY A 56 2.15 5.71 -12.65
N THR A 57 2.62 4.53 -12.23
CA THR A 57 2.05 3.23 -12.59
C THR A 57 2.03 2.26 -11.41
N ASP A 58 1.65 2.74 -10.23
CA ASP A 58 1.54 1.89 -9.05
C ASP A 58 0.33 0.95 -9.13
N CYS A 59 0.50 -0.27 -8.59
CA CYS A 59 -0.56 -1.27 -8.49
C CYS A 59 -0.67 -1.81 -7.06
N ILE A 60 -1.91 -2.01 -6.60
CA ILE A 60 -2.21 -2.66 -5.32
C ILE A 60 -3.13 -3.84 -5.58
N ALA A 61 -2.75 -5.00 -5.05
CA ALA A 61 -3.61 -6.19 -4.98
C ALA A 61 -3.82 -6.57 -3.52
N VAL A 62 -5.08 -6.69 -3.11
CA VAL A 62 -5.45 -7.19 -1.78
C VAL A 62 -6.03 -8.59 -1.95
N SER A 63 -5.45 -9.56 -1.24
CA SER A 63 -5.87 -10.95 -1.23
C SER A 63 -6.32 -11.34 0.17
N ALA A 64 -7.45 -12.03 0.24
CA ALA A 64 -7.99 -12.65 1.45
C ALA A 64 -8.50 -14.06 1.10
N PRO A 65 -8.53 -15.00 2.05
CA PRO A 65 -9.18 -16.29 1.84
C PRO A 65 -10.68 -16.09 1.51
N PRO A 66 -11.28 -17.00 0.72
CA PRO A 66 -12.69 -16.92 0.40
C PRO A 66 -13.56 -17.02 1.66
N GLY A 67 -14.66 -16.26 1.69
CA GLY A 67 -15.68 -16.42 2.73
C GLY A 67 -16.44 -17.73 2.59
N GLU A 68 -17.19 -18.10 3.63
CA GLU A 68 -18.08 -19.27 3.58
C GLU A 68 -19.18 -19.09 2.51
N ARG A 69 -19.54 -20.17 1.82
CA ARG A 69 -20.61 -20.13 0.81
C ARG A 69 -21.96 -19.86 1.50
N GLY A 70 -22.54 -18.68 1.22
CA GLY A 70 -23.90 -18.32 1.62
C GLY A 70 -24.03 -17.53 2.92
N GLY A 71 -22.94 -17.00 3.49
CA GLY A 71 -23.01 -16.18 4.70
C GLY A 71 -21.89 -15.14 4.83
N ASP A 72 -22.16 -14.14 5.67
CA ASP A 72 -21.30 -13.01 6.10
C ASP A 72 -20.04 -13.46 6.89
N GLY A 73 -19.38 -14.56 6.50
CA GLY A 73 -18.27 -15.17 7.25
C GLY A 73 -16.94 -14.41 7.19
N GLY A 74 -16.91 -13.21 6.62
CA GLY A 74 -15.73 -12.35 6.54
C GLY A 74 -15.86 -11.13 7.44
N ALA A 75 -14.74 -10.51 7.77
CA ALA A 75 -14.75 -9.23 8.46
C ALA A 75 -15.56 -8.23 7.63
N SER A 76 -16.52 -7.57 8.26
CA SER A 76 -17.37 -6.58 7.60
C SER A 76 -16.63 -5.27 7.35
N TYR A 77 -15.59 -5.00 8.15
CA TYR A 77 -14.80 -3.77 8.14
C TYR A 77 -13.30 -4.09 8.27
N ALA A 78 -12.47 -3.23 7.71
CA ALA A 78 -11.02 -3.22 7.80
C ALA A 78 -10.46 -1.82 8.12
N GLY A 79 -11.28 -0.87 8.56
CA GLY A 79 -10.87 0.49 8.94
C GLY A 79 -9.72 0.54 9.96
N LEU A 80 -9.03 1.69 10.06
CA LEU A 80 -7.83 1.87 10.91
C LEU A 80 -8.03 1.59 12.41
N HIS A 81 -9.27 1.66 12.91
CA HIS A 81 -9.60 1.28 14.29
C HIS A 81 -9.90 -0.22 14.47
N THR A 82 -9.68 -1.03 13.44
CA THR A 82 -9.75 -2.50 13.49
C THR A 82 -8.34 -3.08 13.52
N ASP A 83 -8.19 -4.28 14.09
CA ASP A 83 -6.90 -5.00 14.08
C ASP A 83 -6.40 -5.24 12.66
N ILE A 84 -7.31 -5.51 11.72
CA ILE A 84 -6.99 -5.71 10.30
C ILE A 84 -6.40 -4.43 9.70
N GLY A 85 -7.07 -3.29 9.89
CA GLY A 85 -6.62 -2.01 9.34
C GLY A 85 -5.31 -1.53 9.93
N ALA A 86 -5.14 -1.66 11.25
CA ALA A 86 -3.90 -1.28 11.93
C ALA A 86 -2.71 -2.16 11.48
N ALA A 87 -2.90 -3.49 11.44
CA ALA A 87 -1.85 -4.41 11.00
C ALA A 87 -1.49 -4.22 9.52
N LEU A 88 -2.51 -4.05 8.67
CA LEU A 88 -2.34 -3.77 7.26
C LEU A 88 -1.56 -2.48 7.01
N GLY A 89 -1.98 -1.38 7.63
CA GLY A 89 -1.37 -0.07 7.45
C GLY A 89 0.11 -0.09 7.84
N GLY A 90 0.43 -0.65 9.00
CA GLY A 90 1.81 -0.80 9.46
C GLY A 90 2.64 -1.67 8.52
N ALA A 91 2.15 -2.86 8.16
CA ALA A 91 2.88 -3.79 7.29
C ALA A 91 3.17 -3.19 5.90
N VAL A 92 2.20 -2.45 5.33
CA VAL A 92 2.39 -1.79 4.03
C VAL A 92 3.39 -0.64 4.15
N TYR A 93 3.28 0.19 5.18
CA TYR A 93 4.21 1.29 5.41
C TYR A 93 5.65 0.77 5.54
N ASP A 94 5.89 -0.25 6.36
CA ASP A 94 7.22 -0.82 6.58
C ASP A 94 7.80 -1.42 5.29
N ALA A 95 6.99 -2.19 4.56
CA ALA A 95 7.40 -2.84 3.31
C ALA A 95 7.74 -1.81 2.22
N VAL A 96 6.93 -0.76 2.06
CA VAL A 96 7.15 0.29 1.05
C VAL A 96 8.33 1.17 1.43
N SER A 97 8.49 1.51 2.71
CA SER A 97 9.64 2.27 3.21
C SER A 97 10.95 1.54 2.93
N GLU A 98 11.03 0.25 3.25
CA GLU A 98 12.24 -0.53 3.00
C GLU A 98 12.50 -0.74 1.51
N GLY A 99 11.46 -1.11 0.73
CA GLY A 99 11.59 -1.28 -0.72
C GLY A 99 11.99 0.01 -1.43
N GLY A 100 11.42 1.14 -1.04
CA GLY A 100 11.76 2.45 -1.57
C GLY A 100 13.19 2.86 -1.22
N ARG A 101 13.65 2.63 0.02
CA ARG A 101 15.03 2.90 0.45
C ARG A 101 16.05 2.07 -0.34
N LEU A 102 15.75 0.79 -0.57
CA LEU A 102 16.59 -0.09 -1.40
C LEU A 102 16.67 0.41 -2.85
N TRP A 103 15.52 0.72 -3.45
CA TRP A 103 15.46 1.27 -4.80
C TRP A 103 16.21 2.60 -4.93
N MET A 104 16.05 3.51 -3.97
CA MET A 104 16.76 4.79 -3.95
C MET A 104 18.27 4.60 -3.91
N LYS A 105 18.75 3.67 -3.07
CA LYS A 105 20.17 3.29 -3.01
C LYS A 105 20.68 2.72 -4.34
N GLU A 106 19.92 1.85 -5.00
CA GLU A 106 20.27 1.29 -6.31
C GLU A 106 20.34 2.34 -7.42
N ARG A 107 19.53 3.39 -7.32
CA ARG A 107 19.46 4.49 -8.28
C ARG A 107 20.42 5.65 -7.97
N GLY A 108 21.06 5.65 -6.81
CA GLY A 108 22.03 6.66 -6.40
C GLY A 108 21.39 7.99 -5.99
N PHE A 109 20.20 7.94 -5.38
CA PHE A 109 19.62 9.09 -4.67
C PHE A 109 20.35 9.36 -3.35
#